data_AF-A0A078ARI6-F1
#
_entry.id   AF-A0A078ARI6-F1
#
_cell.length_a   1.000
_cell.length_b   1.000
_cell.length_c   1.000
_cell.angle_alpha   90.00
_cell.angle_beta   90.00
_cell.angle_gamma   90.00
#
_symmetry.space_group_name_H-M   'P 1'
#
loop_
_entity.id
_entity.type
_entity.pdbx_description
1 polymer ?
#
loop_
_entity_poly.entity_id
_entity_poly.type
_entity_poly.pdbx_seq_one_letter_code
_entity_poly.pdbx_strand_id
1 'polypeptide(L)'
;MRHQKTTIFTLIATIGLVQYTTANVVGCSAELEANIWNLNPIRRSNVNFTSNGASHQILFNLCSNTARECKLEGEGQGDETFAVLLLPNGKCHRLTEDDMDESEAKYFDSKAPEAGLSLNYESEEKCNDKENYGFTIDIKCDEDSDHAIPRVSDDSVSKSICHPRVYFESEAGCVTKSFSKVWKTFQDLAIGFGVFLLVLGVFMTFFGARYQAVTLFIAAFFAASFASLIFLYAIVLPSFTPDWVHMVVFFVCGLAGMLLGLFASMWTKVGIACLGGWVGCSSGYMVYDAVFSQLVSGRGAQFVFWFLILLFIIIGVLLALYIMNHAIAIGSSVVGAYALIRAFGIFIGGFPNEYLVYLEIQNGGYASMPDAFYIYLSFYVIVALCGIVVQEREVLKLKYQEYKDKKAGNSGNKNAGGEGEEIHEESKDDDESKPLIDKNKKDKKEKKDKKNKH
;
A
#
# COMPACT_ATOMS: atom_id res chain seq x y z
N MET A 1 -23.23 25.87 17.60
CA MET A 1 -22.10 25.33 16.81
C MET A 1 -20.92 24.75 17.62
N ARG A 2 -20.81 24.93 18.95
CA ARG A 2 -19.75 24.27 19.76
C ARG A 2 -20.03 22.80 20.11
N HIS A 3 -21.29 22.38 20.22
CA HIS A 3 -21.64 20.99 20.59
C HIS A 3 -21.53 19.95 19.48
N GLN A 4 -21.48 20.36 18.20
CA GLN A 4 -21.46 19.41 17.08
C GLN A 4 -20.05 18.87 16.78
N LYS A 5 -18.99 19.57 17.22
CA LYS A 5 -17.60 19.15 17.00
C LYS A 5 -17.19 17.99 17.91
N THR A 6 -17.76 17.89 19.10
CA THR A 6 -17.37 16.86 20.08
C THR A 6 -17.86 15.46 19.69
N THR A 7 -19.04 15.36 19.08
CA THR A 7 -19.65 14.10 18.63
C THR A 7 -18.92 13.44 17.46
N ILE A 8 -18.28 14.22 16.57
CA ILE A 8 -17.54 13.64 15.43
C ILE A 8 -16.25 12.97 15.92
N PHE A 9 -15.54 13.58 16.87
CA PHE A 9 -14.33 12.99 17.45
C PHE A 9 -14.63 11.75 18.30
N THR A 10 -15.77 11.70 18.99
CA THR A 10 -16.18 10.50 19.73
C THR A 10 -16.58 9.37 18.78
N LEU A 11 -17.26 9.68 17.67
CA LEU A 11 -17.64 8.67 16.67
C LEU A 11 -16.40 8.03 16.01
N ILE A 12 -15.38 8.83 15.68
CA ILE A 12 -14.11 8.35 15.14
C ILE A 12 -13.35 7.49 16.17
N ALA A 13 -13.38 7.87 17.45
CA ALA A 13 -12.74 7.09 18.52
C ALA A 13 -13.46 5.74 18.78
N THR A 14 -14.78 5.67 18.63
CA THR A 14 -15.53 4.40 18.76
C THR A 14 -15.39 3.48 17.54
N ILE A 15 -15.08 4.02 16.36
CA ILE A 15 -14.82 3.20 15.15
C ILE A 15 -13.37 2.70 15.13
N GLY A 16 -12.42 3.42 15.74
CA GLY A 16 -11.00 3.01 15.83
C GLY A 16 -10.69 1.86 16.80
N LEU A 17 -11.69 1.28 17.47
CA LEU A 17 -11.54 0.04 18.26
C LEU A 17 -11.82 -1.23 17.42
N VAL A 18 -12.11 -1.07 16.14
CA VAL A 18 -12.54 -2.15 15.26
C VAL A 18 -11.32 -2.81 14.61
N GLN A 19 -10.97 -3.96 15.19
CA GLN A 19 -10.29 -5.10 14.57
C GLN A 19 -8.82 -4.91 14.17
N TYR A 20 -7.93 -5.20 15.11
CA TYR A 20 -6.74 -5.99 14.77
C TYR A 20 -7.25 -7.35 14.30
N THR A 21 -7.47 -7.50 13.00
CA THR A 21 -7.75 -8.80 12.39
C THR A 21 -6.54 -9.69 12.64
N THR A 22 -6.75 -10.79 13.36
CA THR A 22 -5.74 -11.76 13.81
C THR A 22 -5.26 -12.71 12.71
N ALA A 23 -5.58 -12.43 11.44
CA ALA A 23 -5.02 -13.17 10.32
C ALA A 23 -3.57 -12.73 10.12
N ASN A 24 -2.65 -13.47 10.75
CA ASN A 24 -1.23 -13.19 10.74
C ASN A 24 -0.48 -13.94 9.63
N VAL A 25 -1.18 -14.76 8.84
CA VAL A 25 -0.58 -15.51 7.73
C VAL A 25 -1.40 -15.20 6.47
N VAL A 26 -0.72 -14.70 5.44
CA VAL A 26 -1.33 -14.37 4.14
C VAL A 26 -0.48 -15.05 3.08
N GLY A 27 -1.07 -15.96 2.31
CA GLY A 27 -0.31 -16.73 1.33
C GLY A 27 0.77 -17.58 2.01
N CYS A 28 2.04 -17.40 1.68
CA CYS A 28 3.13 -18.18 2.31
C CYS A 28 4.09 -17.31 3.12
N SER A 29 3.59 -16.18 3.61
CA SER A 29 4.30 -15.34 4.56
C SER A 29 3.47 -15.14 5.81
N ALA A 30 4.16 -15.07 6.94
CA ALA A 30 3.55 -14.67 8.20
C ALA A 30 3.99 -13.25 8.56
N GLU A 31 3.06 -12.43 9.03
CA GLU A 31 3.30 -11.10 9.58
C GLU A 31 2.88 -11.08 11.05
N LEU A 32 3.82 -10.70 11.93
CA LEU A 32 3.53 -10.49 13.34
C LEU A 32 4.19 -9.20 13.80
N GLU A 33 3.36 -8.21 14.13
CA GLU A 33 3.74 -6.82 14.35
C GLU A 33 4.46 -6.23 13.13
N ALA A 34 5.78 -6.10 13.21
CA ALA A 34 6.62 -5.59 12.13
C ALA A 34 7.52 -6.66 11.52
N ASN A 35 7.54 -7.86 12.12
CA ASN A 35 8.35 -8.97 11.66
C ASN A 35 7.60 -9.76 10.61
N ILE A 36 8.32 -10.11 9.55
CA ILE A 36 7.78 -10.87 8.43
C ILE A 36 8.67 -12.09 8.22
N TRP A 37 8.04 -13.24 8.06
CA TRP A 37 8.69 -14.50 7.76
C TRP A 37 8.26 -14.97 6.38
N ASN A 38 9.24 -15.38 5.58
CA ASN A 38 9.01 -15.98 4.27
C ASN A 38 9.10 -17.50 4.38
N LEU A 39 7.97 -18.18 4.30
CA LEU A 39 7.91 -19.64 4.42
C LEU A 39 8.00 -20.34 3.06
N ASN A 40 8.09 -19.60 1.95
CA ASN A 40 8.21 -20.20 0.62
C ASN A 40 9.44 -21.10 0.42
N PRO A 41 10.62 -20.80 1.00
CA PRO A 41 11.78 -21.69 0.87
C PRO A 41 11.55 -23.10 1.40
N ILE A 42 10.61 -23.27 2.35
CA ILE A 42 10.26 -24.56 2.96
C ILE A 42 8.96 -25.16 2.41
N ARG A 43 8.35 -24.53 1.40
CA ARG A 43 7.16 -25.03 0.71
C ARG A 43 7.47 -26.33 -0.06
N ARG A 44 6.64 -27.36 0.10
CA ARG A 44 6.76 -28.64 -0.61
C ARG A 44 5.41 -29.12 -1.15
N SER A 45 5.25 -29.16 -2.47
CA SER A 45 3.98 -29.55 -3.10
C SER A 45 3.79 -31.06 -3.28
N ASN A 46 4.88 -31.83 -3.43
CA ASN A 46 4.80 -33.24 -3.81
C ASN A 46 5.33 -34.21 -2.74
N VAL A 47 5.91 -33.69 -1.65
CA VAL A 47 6.55 -34.51 -0.61
C VAL A 47 6.21 -33.90 0.74
N ASN A 48 5.64 -34.71 1.63
CA ASN A 48 5.27 -34.28 2.97
C ASN A 48 6.49 -34.26 3.89
N PHE A 49 6.56 -33.26 4.77
CA PHE A 49 7.35 -33.41 5.98
C PHE A 49 6.71 -34.49 6.84
N THR A 50 7.55 -35.31 7.48
CA THR A 50 7.11 -36.44 8.29
C THR A 50 7.71 -36.29 9.68
N SER A 51 6.87 -36.29 10.70
CA SER A 51 7.27 -36.38 12.10
C SER A 51 6.72 -37.68 12.67
N ASN A 52 7.60 -38.54 13.20
CA ASN A 52 7.20 -39.82 13.78
C ASN A 52 7.16 -39.69 15.30
N GLY A 53 5.97 -39.79 15.89
CA GLY A 53 5.79 -39.98 17.32
C GLY A 53 5.87 -41.45 17.71
N ALA A 54 5.80 -41.74 19.01
CA ALA A 54 5.87 -43.11 19.52
C ALA A 54 4.74 -44.03 19.01
N SER A 55 3.57 -43.46 18.70
CA SER A 55 2.37 -44.20 18.30
C SER A 55 1.61 -43.57 17.13
N HIS A 56 2.15 -42.56 16.46
CA HIS A 56 1.47 -41.88 15.36
C HIS A 56 2.47 -41.17 14.47
N GLN A 57 2.07 -40.91 13.23
CA GLN A 57 2.87 -40.19 12.25
C GLN A 57 2.12 -38.94 11.80
N ILE A 58 2.78 -37.80 11.83
CA ILE A 58 2.22 -36.54 11.32
C ILE A 58 2.84 -36.29 9.95
N LEU A 59 2.00 -36.10 8.94
CA LEU A 59 2.40 -35.64 7.63
C LEU A 59 1.91 -34.21 7.47
N PHE A 60 2.81 -33.30 7.16
CA PHE A 60 2.43 -31.89 7.00
C PHE A 60 3.24 -31.24 5.89
N ASN A 61 2.69 -30.16 5.35
CA ASN A 61 3.33 -29.25 4.42
C ASN A 61 3.04 -27.81 4.86
N LEU A 62 3.91 -26.89 4.46
CA LEU A 62 3.70 -25.46 4.66
C LEU A 62 3.37 -24.84 3.30
N CYS A 63 2.30 -24.04 3.24
CA CYS A 63 1.86 -23.32 2.04
C CYS A 63 1.48 -24.19 0.84
N SER A 64 1.23 -25.47 1.08
CA SER A 64 0.69 -26.41 0.10
C SER A 64 0.06 -27.58 0.82
N ASN A 65 -0.92 -28.18 0.17
CA ASN A 65 -1.61 -29.34 0.72
C ASN A 65 -0.66 -30.53 0.87
N THR A 66 -1.00 -31.41 1.80
CA THR A 66 -0.34 -32.70 1.92
C THR A 66 -0.62 -33.55 0.68
N ALA A 67 0.37 -34.29 0.22
CA ALA A 67 0.22 -35.22 -0.91
C ALA A 67 -0.71 -36.42 -0.59
N ARG A 68 -1.16 -36.55 0.66
CA ARG A 68 -2.01 -37.64 1.12
C ARG A 68 -3.33 -37.06 1.60
N GLU A 69 -4.36 -37.26 0.80
CA GLU A 69 -5.73 -36.92 1.17
C GLU A 69 -6.24 -37.83 2.30
N CYS A 70 -6.86 -37.24 3.31
CA CYS A 70 -7.56 -37.95 4.37
C CYS A 70 -9.05 -37.66 4.26
N LYS A 71 -9.81 -38.67 3.83
CA LYS A 71 -11.26 -38.55 3.62
C LYS A 71 -11.99 -38.69 4.95
N LEU A 72 -12.80 -37.69 5.28
CA LEU A 72 -13.74 -37.78 6.39
C LEU A 72 -14.87 -38.77 6.05
N GLU A 73 -15.35 -39.50 7.05
CA GLU A 73 -16.48 -40.42 6.87
C GLU A 73 -17.75 -39.64 6.51
N GLY A 74 -18.14 -39.65 5.24
CA GLY A 74 -19.38 -39.01 4.75
C GLY A 74 -19.16 -37.94 3.68
N GLU A 75 -17.92 -37.50 3.45
CA GLU A 75 -17.58 -36.56 2.38
C GLU A 75 -17.06 -37.28 1.14
N GLY A 76 -17.66 -36.93 -0.01
CA GLY A 76 -17.39 -37.60 -1.28
C GLY A 76 -16.07 -37.21 -1.94
N GLN A 77 -15.45 -36.12 -1.50
CA GLN A 77 -14.21 -35.58 -2.04
C GLN A 77 -13.23 -35.33 -0.89
N GLY A 78 -11.95 -35.64 -1.10
CA GLY A 78 -10.93 -35.34 -0.11
C GLY A 78 -10.68 -33.85 -0.11
N ASP A 79 -10.99 -33.20 0.99
CA ASP A 79 -10.70 -31.79 1.18
C ASP A 79 -9.20 -31.55 1.31
N GLU A 80 -8.79 -30.34 0.96
CA GLU A 80 -7.40 -29.94 0.96
C GLU A 80 -6.94 -29.72 2.42
N THR A 81 -5.78 -30.25 2.82
CA THR A 81 -5.30 -30.08 4.20
C THR A 81 -3.79 -30.00 4.25
N PHE A 82 -3.28 -29.10 5.08
CA PHE A 82 -1.86 -28.81 5.28
C PHE A 82 -1.21 -29.78 6.26
N ALA A 83 -1.97 -30.41 7.17
CA ALA A 83 -1.44 -31.44 8.06
C ALA A 83 -2.45 -32.54 8.38
N VAL A 84 -1.95 -33.78 8.43
CA VAL A 84 -2.72 -34.98 8.75
C VAL A 84 -2.02 -35.84 9.79
N LEU A 85 -2.82 -36.45 10.67
CA LEU A 85 -2.38 -37.38 11.71
C LEU A 85 -2.73 -38.82 11.31
N LEU A 86 -1.73 -39.69 11.25
CA LEU A 86 -1.86 -41.11 10.96
C LEU A 86 -1.67 -41.94 12.22
N LEU A 87 -2.72 -42.68 12.60
CA LEU A 87 -2.70 -43.61 13.71
C LEU A 87 -2.24 -45.01 13.25
N PRO A 88 -1.75 -45.89 14.15
CA PRO A 88 -1.22 -47.21 13.79
C PRO A 88 -2.28 -48.16 13.24
N ASN A 89 -3.56 -47.89 13.55
CA ASN A 89 -4.70 -48.62 13.03
C ASN A 89 -5.07 -48.22 11.58
N GLY A 90 -4.31 -47.32 10.96
CA GLY A 90 -4.55 -46.81 9.62
C GLY A 90 -5.61 -45.71 9.54
N LYS A 91 -6.21 -45.28 10.66
CA LYS A 91 -7.08 -44.11 10.69
C LYS A 91 -6.27 -42.84 10.43
N CYS A 92 -6.87 -41.93 9.68
CA CYS A 92 -6.32 -40.62 9.43
C CYS A 92 -7.27 -39.55 9.95
N HIS A 93 -6.72 -38.51 10.58
CA HIS A 93 -7.43 -37.33 11.06
C HIS A 93 -6.81 -36.08 10.45
N ARG A 94 -7.63 -35.11 10.09
CA ARG A 94 -7.19 -33.79 9.63
C ARG A 94 -6.77 -32.96 10.84
N LEU A 95 -5.69 -32.22 10.69
CA LEU A 95 -5.23 -31.30 11.73
C LEU A 95 -5.39 -29.83 11.33
N THR A 96 -5.73 -29.56 10.07
CA THR A 96 -5.96 -28.22 9.52
C THR A 96 -7.12 -28.25 8.52
N GLU A 97 -7.74 -27.08 8.34
CA GLU A 97 -8.69 -26.78 7.27
C GLU A 97 -7.99 -26.48 5.92
N ASP A 98 -8.81 -26.23 4.89
CA ASP A 98 -8.42 -25.95 3.50
C ASP A 98 -7.78 -24.57 3.34
N ASP A 99 -8.09 -23.63 4.24
CA ASP A 99 -7.58 -22.25 4.18
C ASP A 99 -6.49 -22.02 5.22
N MET A 100 -5.35 -21.52 4.75
CA MET A 100 -4.20 -21.22 5.59
C MET A 100 -4.37 -19.89 6.34
N ASP A 101 -5.29 -19.03 5.87
CA ASP A 101 -5.58 -17.72 6.45
C ASP A 101 -6.23 -17.83 7.86
N GLU A 102 -6.71 -19.02 8.25
CA GLU A 102 -7.22 -19.31 9.58
C GLU A 102 -6.13 -19.61 10.63
N SER A 103 -4.86 -19.73 10.19
CA SER A 103 -3.75 -20.00 11.10
C SER A 103 -3.36 -18.79 11.94
N GLU A 104 -3.14 -19.02 13.23
CA GLU A 104 -2.71 -17.98 14.17
C GLU A 104 -1.18 -18.02 14.32
N ALA A 105 -0.50 -16.98 13.83
CA ALA A 105 0.94 -16.84 14.03
C ALA A 105 1.25 -16.16 15.38
N LYS A 106 2.23 -16.70 16.11
CA LYS A 106 2.76 -16.20 17.39
C LYS A 106 4.28 -16.19 17.35
N TYR A 107 4.90 -15.37 18.19
CA TYR A 107 6.35 -15.46 18.39
C TYR A 107 6.70 -16.79 19.05
N PHE A 108 7.75 -17.45 18.57
CA PHE A 108 8.29 -18.64 19.22
C PHE A 108 8.70 -18.33 20.67
N ASP A 109 9.38 -17.19 20.86
CA ASP A 109 9.64 -16.59 22.17
C ASP A 109 9.21 -15.13 22.17
N SER A 110 8.22 -14.79 23.01
CA SER A 110 7.77 -13.41 23.22
C SER A 110 8.87 -12.41 23.60
N LYS A 111 9.98 -12.88 24.17
CA LYS A 111 11.12 -12.04 24.57
C LYS A 111 12.19 -11.91 23.50
N ALA A 112 12.21 -12.84 22.54
CA ALA A 112 13.18 -12.88 21.44
C ALA A 112 12.44 -13.19 20.12
N PRO A 113 11.75 -12.20 19.52
CA PRO A 113 11.03 -12.34 18.25
C PRO A 113 11.87 -12.95 17.11
N GLU A 114 13.17 -12.69 17.10
CA GLU A 114 14.14 -13.21 16.15
C GLU A 114 14.41 -14.71 16.30
N ALA A 115 14.03 -15.32 17.43
CA ALA A 115 14.27 -16.73 17.69
C ALA A 115 13.40 -17.65 16.82
N GLY A 116 12.26 -17.16 16.31
CA GLY A 116 11.41 -17.95 15.43
C GLY A 116 9.94 -17.56 15.43
N LEU A 117 9.17 -18.36 14.70
CA LEU A 117 7.73 -18.23 14.49
C LEU A 117 7.01 -19.48 14.99
N SER A 118 5.84 -19.33 15.60
CA SER A 118 4.94 -20.43 15.95
C SER A 118 3.64 -20.26 15.19
N LEU A 119 3.23 -21.26 14.42
CA LEU A 119 1.96 -21.26 13.69
C LEU A 119 1.03 -22.26 14.35
N ASN A 120 -0.15 -21.79 14.76
CA ASN A 120 -1.20 -22.61 15.33
C ASN A 120 -2.32 -22.79 14.32
N TYR A 121 -2.64 -24.04 14.02
CA TYR A 121 -3.74 -24.45 13.15
C TYR A 121 -4.79 -25.15 13.99
N GLU A 122 -6.05 -24.88 13.70
CA GLU A 122 -7.20 -25.57 14.28
C GLU A 122 -7.95 -26.27 13.16
N SER A 123 -8.60 -27.39 13.47
CA SER A 123 -9.53 -28.07 12.57
C SER A 123 -10.93 -28.10 13.19
N GLU A 124 -11.94 -28.26 12.35
CA GLU A 124 -13.31 -28.54 12.76
C GLU A 124 -13.51 -30.00 13.18
N GLU A 125 -12.60 -30.91 12.80
CA GLU A 125 -12.69 -32.32 13.16
C GLU A 125 -12.53 -32.50 14.68
N LYS A 126 -13.51 -33.15 15.32
CA LYS A 126 -13.50 -33.40 16.76
C LYS A 126 -12.53 -34.52 17.13
N CYS A 127 -11.55 -34.21 17.99
CA CYS A 127 -10.70 -35.22 18.60
C CYS A 127 -11.40 -35.95 19.74
N ASN A 128 -12.18 -35.22 20.54
CA ASN A 128 -13.03 -35.75 21.60
C ASN A 128 -14.28 -34.85 21.76
N ASP A 129 -15.14 -35.12 22.74
CA ASP A 129 -16.38 -34.35 22.93
C ASP A 129 -16.16 -32.86 23.28
N LYS A 130 -14.92 -32.47 23.65
CA LYS A 130 -14.57 -31.14 24.18
C LYS A 130 -13.57 -30.37 23.33
N GLU A 131 -12.76 -31.06 22.54
CA GLU A 131 -11.61 -30.50 21.84
C GLU A 131 -11.60 -30.97 20.38
N ASN A 132 -11.29 -30.04 19.49
CA ASN A 132 -11.02 -30.36 18.10
C ASN A 132 -9.56 -30.76 17.91
N TYR A 133 -9.27 -31.39 16.78
CA TYR A 133 -7.92 -31.55 16.32
C TYR A 133 -7.31 -30.19 15.97
N GLY A 134 -6.00 -30.07 16.16
CA GLY A 134 -5.22 -28.92 15.74
C GLY A 134 -3.75 -29.28 15.64
N PHE A 135 -2.94 -28.34 15.19
CA PHE A 135 -1.52 -28.55 14.95
C PHE A 135 -0.75 -27.26 15.23
N THR A 136 0.28 -27.35 16.08
CA THR A 136 1.21 -26.23 16.28
C THR A 136 2.55 -26.59 15.63
N ILE A 137 3.09 -25.70 14.81
CA ILE A 137 4.47 -25.81 14.31
C ILE A 137 5.30 -24.63 14.80
N ASP A 138 6.41 -24.95 15.46
CA ASP A 138 7.40 -23.98 15.88
C ASP A 138 8.60 -24.00 14.94
N ILE A 139 8.79 -22.91 14.22
CA ILE A 139 9.85 -22.69 13.26
C ILE A 139 10.90 -21.80 13.92
N LYS A 140 11.93 -22.41 14.50
CA LYS A 140 13.07 -21.72 15.09
C LYS A 140 14.04 -21.26 14.00
N CYS A 141 14.50 -20.01 14.10
CA CYS A 141 15.50 -19.45 13.22
C CYS A 141 16.85 -20.17 13.44
N ASP A 142 17.44 -20.64 12.34
CA ASP A 142 18.80 -21.19 12.28
C ASP A 142 19.52 -20.57 11.08
N GLU A 143 20.29 -19.50 11.32
CA GLU A 143 21.06 -18.80 10.28
C GLU A 143 22.16 -19.67 9.67
N ASP A 144 22.67 -20.65 10.43
CA ASP A 144 23.76 -21.53 10.02
C ASP A 144 23.25 -22.81 9.32
N SER A 145 21.93 -22.94 9.12
CA SER A 145 21.36 -24.13 8.49
C SER A 145 21.71 -24.17 7.00
N ASP A 146 22.86 -24.75 6.66
CA ASP A 146 23.28 -25.08 5.28
C ASP A 146 22.36 -26.11 4.60
N HIS A 147 21.31 -26.56 5.26
CA HIS A 147 20.44 -27.65 4.82
C HIS A 147 19.00 -27.17 4.64
N ALA A 148 18.50 -27.27 3.41
CA ALA A 148 17.08 -27.14 3.06
C ALA A 148 16.17 -28.24 3.68
N ILE A 149 16.74 -29.11 4.52
CA ILE A 149 16.03 -30.20 5.19
C ILE A 149 15.90 -29.82 6.66
N PRO A 150 14.69 -29.41 7.08
CA PRO A 150 14.44 -28.99 8.44
C PRO A 150 14.58 -30.16 9.40
N ARG A 151 15.14 -29.88 10.59
CA ARG A 151 15.24 -30.86 11.66
C ARG A 151 13.92 -30.90 12.44
N VAL A 152 13.26 -32.05 12.40
CA VAL A 152 12.11 -32.34 13.22
C VAL A 152 12.60 -32.98 14.51
N SER A 153 12.35 -32.38 15.67
CA SER A 153 12.78 -32.98 16.93
C SER A 153 11.93 -34.23 17.23
N ASP A 154 12.59 -35.36 17.52
CA ASP A 154 11.89 -36.60 17.90
C ASP A 154 11.14 -36.46 19.26
N ASP A 155 11.57 -35.51 20.10
CA ASP A 155 10.96 -35.18 21.39
C ASP A 155 9.77 -34.19 21.25
N SER A 156 9.47 -33.69 20.04
CA SER A 156 8.35 -32.74 19.80
C SER A 156 6.99 -33.37 20.04
N VAL A 157 6.88 -34.67 19.76
CA VAL A 157 5.61 -35.35 19.58
C VAL A 157 5.15 -35.98 20.89
N SER A 158 4.89 -35.17 21.93
CA SER A 158 3.69 -35.33 22.78
C SER A 158 3.61 -34.41 24.02
N LYS A 159 2.40 -33.89 24.22
CA LYS A 159 1.62 -34.09 25.46
C LYS A 159 0.12 -34.37 25.20
N SER A 160 -0.44 -34.06 24.02
CA SER A 160 -1.81 -34.42 23.62
C SER A 160 -1.86 -34.92 22.17
N ILE A 161 -2.73 -35.90 21.89
CA ILE A 161 -2.98 -36.44 20.53
C ILE A 161 -3.84 -35.45 19.71
N CYS A 162 -4.66 -34.64 20.39
CA CYS A 162 -5.56 -33.69 19.75
C CYS A 162 -4.84 -32.46 19.21
N HIS A 163 -3.71 -32.08 19.82
CA HIS A 163 -2.98 -30.87 19.42
C HIS A 163 -1.46 -31.12 19.43
N PRO A 164 -0.96 -31.96 18.51
CA PRO A 164 0.48 -32.18 18.38
C PRO A 164 1.24 -30.89 18.07
N ARG A 165 2.46 -30.81 18.63
CA ARG A 165 3.40 -29.72 18.40
C ARG A 165 4.63 -30.25 17.67
N VAL A 166 5.07 -29.60 16.61
CA VAL A 166 6.28 -29.99 15.85
C VAL A 166 7.30 -28.87 15.94
N TYR A 167 8.51 -29.19 16.40
CA TYR A 167 9.65 -28.26 16.37
C TYR A 167 10.41 -28.43 15.06
N PHE A 168 10.75 -27.31 14.45
CA PHE A 168 11.30 -27.20 13.12
C PHE A 168 12.40 -26.13 13.13
N GLU A 169 13.62 -26.46 12.72
CA GLU A 169 14.72 -25.49 12.59
C GLU A 169 14.97 -25.19 11.11
N SER A 170 14.97 -23.91 10.72
CA SER A 170 15.20 -23.48 9.33
C SER A 170 15.55 -21.98 9.23
N GLU A 171 16.32 -21.60 8.21
CA GLU A 171 16.52 -20.20 7.81
C GLU A 171 15.19 -19.46 7.53
N ALA A 172 14.14 -20.15 7.07
CA ALA A 172 12.81 -19.57 6.88
C ALA A 172 12.13 -19.14 8.20
N GLY A 173 12.58 -19.66 9.34
CA GLY A 173 12.19 -19.20 10.68
C GLY A 173 12.83 -17.87 11.07
N CYS A 174 13.81 -17.40 10.31
CA CYS A 174 14.44 -16.11 10.52
C CYS A 174 13.62 -14.99 9.87
N VAL A 175 13.58 -13.83 10.52
CA VAL A 175 12.85 -12.65 10.04
C VAL A 175 13.52 -12.13 8.76
N THR A 176 12.76 -12.01 7.66
CA THR A 176 13.31 -11.54 6.39
C THR A 176 13.57 -10.04 6.38
N LYS A 177 14.83 -9.64 6.57
CA LYS A 177 15.47 -8.32 6.38
C LYS A 177 14.86 -7.07 7.09
N SER A 178 15.75 -6.09 7.21
CA SER A 178 15.77 -4.93 8.13
C SER A 178 14.65 -3.87 8.01
N PHE A 179 13.78 -3.92 6.99
CA PHE A 179 12.69 -2.92 6.87
C PHE A 179 11.66 -3.01 8.02
N SER A 180 11.57 -4.16 8.67
CA SER A 180 10.76 -4.40 9.88
C SER A 180 10.94 -3.30 10.93
N LYS A 181 12.16 -2.88 11.26
CA LYS A 181 12.38 -1.92 12.35
C LYS A 181 11.88 -0.51 12.04
N VAL A 182 12.09 -0.05 10.81
CA VAL A 182 11.53 1.23 10.34
C VAL A 182 10.02 1.14 10.35
N TRP A 183 9.45 0.03 9.89
CA TRP A 183 8.02 -0.20 9.87
C TRP A 183 7.42 -0.22 11.28
N LYS A 184 8.08 -0.88 12.25
CA LYS A 184 7.70 -0.87 13.66
C LYS A 184 7.63 0.55 14.20
N THR A 185 8.63 1.38 13.88
CA THR A 185 8.61 2.80 14.26
C THR A 185 7.43 3.54 13.64
N PHE A 186 7.09 3.25 12.37
CA PHE A 186 5.89 3.80 11.73
C PHE A 186 4.59 3.30 12.35
N GLN A 187 4.53 2.04 12.79
CA GLN A 187 3.38 1.45 13.49
C GLN A 187 3.20 2.07 14.88
N ASP A 188 4.29 2.24 15.65
CA ASP A 188 4.27 2.92 16.95
C ASP A 188 3.81 4.39 16.81
N LEU A 189 4.14 5.01 15.69
CA LEU A 189 3.71 6.37 15.33
C LEU A 189 2.49 6.40 14.41
N ALA A 190 1.78 5.29 14.24
CA ALA A 190 0.75 5.15 13.19
C ALA A 190 -0.34 6.22 13.31
N ILE A 191 -0.80 6.50 14.53
CA ILE A 191 -1.81 7.54 14.78
C ILE A 191 -1.29 8.92 14.36
N GLY A 192 -0.06 9.26 14.74
CA GLY A 192 0.56 10.55 14.40
C GLY A 192 0.79 10.69 12.90
N PHE A 193 1.30 9.62 12.27
CA PHE A 193 1.54 9.55 10.84
C PHE A 193 0.23 9.58 10.03
N GLY A 194 -0.82 8.92 10.51
CA GLY A 194 -2.16 8.95 9.92
C GLY A 194 -2.77 10.36 9.96
N VAL A 195 -2.68 11.07 11.10
CA VAL A 195 -3.14 12.48 11.19
C VAL A 195 -2.33 13.36 10.24
N PHE A 196 -1.01 13.17 10.18
CA PHE A 196 -0.13 13.90 9.27
C PHE A 196 -0.53 13.69 7.80
N LEU A 197 -0.68 12.43 7.37
CA LEU A 197 -1.11 12.09 6.01
C LEU A 197 -2.51 12.60 5.69
N LEU A 198 -3.42 12.61 6.67
CA LEU A 198 -4.76 13.16 6.50
C LEU A 198 -4.71 14.66 6.19
N VAL A 199 -3.97 15.44 7.00
CA VAL A 199 -3.83 16.89 6.80
C VAL A 199 -3.11 17.20 5.50
N LEU A 200 -2.02 16.48 5.23
CA LEU A 200 -1.25 16.61 3.99
C LEU A 200 -2.11 16.26 2.77
N GLY A 201 -2.88 15.18 2.85
CA GLY A 201 -3.78 14.70 1.82
C GLY A 201 -4.87 15.72 1.51
N VAL A 202 -5.58 16.26 2.53
CA VAL A 202 -6.58 17.32 2.33
C VAL A 202 -5.94 18.55 1.66
N PHE A 203 -4.76 18.96 2.13
CA PHE A 203 -4.04 20.09 1.56
C PHE A 203 -3.71 19.87 0.08
N MET A 204 -3.08 18.74 -0.24
CA MET A 204 -2.67 18.41 -1.61
C MET A 204 -3.87 18.20 -2.53
N THR A 205 -4.96 17.59 -2.05
CA THR A 205 -6.16 17.30 -2.86
C THR A 205 -6.96 18.54 -3.22
N PHE A 206 -7.06 19.54 -2.34
CA PHE A 206 -7.94 20.69 -2.58
C PHE A 206 -7.21 22.02 -2.80
N PHE A 207 -5.99 22.18 -2.29
CA PHE A 207 -5.27 23.46 -2.31
C PHE A 207 -3.98 23.42 -3.14
N GLY A 208 -3.65 22.29 -3.76
CA GLY A 208 -2.38 22.10 -4.46
C GLY A 208 -2.13 23.11 -5.58
N ALA A 209 -3.11 23.33 -6.44
CA ALA A 209 -3.01 24.28 -7.55
C ALA A 209 -2.95 25.75 -7.11
N ARG A 210 -3.45 26.08 -5.92
CA ARG A 210 -3.38 27.44 -5.36
C ARG A 210 -2.00 27.76 -4.82
N TYR A 211 -1.32 26.79 -4.22
CA TYR A 211 -0.01 26.95 -3.59
C TYR A 211 1.07 26.16 -4.35
N GLN A 212 1.17 26.40 -5.66
CA GLN A 212 2.00 25.60 -6.58
C GLN A 212 3.44 25.40 -6.09
N ALA A 213 4.11 26.47 -5.65
CA ALA A 213 5.48 26.37 -5.14
C ALA A 213 5.62 25.44 -3.93
N VAL A 214 4.65 25.49 -2.99
CA VAL A 214 4.62 24.65 -1.80
C VAL A 214 4.32 23.20 -2.18
N THR A 215 3.37 22.99 -3.09
CA THR A 215 3.00 21.66 -3.59
C THR A 215 4.15 20.97 -4.31
N LEU A 216 4.88 21.70 -5.16
CA LEU A 216 6.06 21.18 -5.86
C LEU A 216 7.18 20.86 -4.87
N PHE A 217 7.40 21.71 -3.87
CA PHE A 217 8.34 21.45 -2.78
C PHE A 217 8.00 20.15 -2.03
N ILE A 218 6.75 20.01 -1.58
CA ILE A 218 6.27 18.83 -0.84
C ILE A 218 6.40 17.55 -1.68
N ALA A 219 5.94 17.60 -2.94
CA ALA A 219 5.97 16.45 -3.83
C ALA A 219 7.41 15.99 -4.09
N ALA A 220 8.32 16.92 -4.40
CA ALA A 220 9.73 16.59 -4.62
C ALA A 220 10.43 16.14 -3.32
N PHE A 221 10.12 16.76 -2.18
CA PHE A 221 10.63 16.36 -0.86
C PHE A 221 10.37 14.89 -0.58
N PHE A 222 9.10 14.48 -0.59
CA PHE A 222 8.73 13.10 -0.29
C PHE A 222 9.22 12.13 -1.36
N ALA A 223 9.06 12.43 -2.64
CA ALA A 223 9.54 11.55 -3.72
C ALA A 223 11.04 11.29 -3.61
N ALA A 224 11.84 12.33 -3.37
CA ALA A 224 13.29 12.19 -3.22
C ALA A 224 13.69 11.52 -1.90
N SER A 225 13.02 11.82 -0.79
CA SER A 225 13.26 11.15 0.49
C SER A 225 12.95 9.66 0.41
N PHE A 226 11.82 9.26 -0.17
CA PHE A 226 11.49 7.84 -0.35
C PHE A 226 12.42 7.16 -1.35
N ALA A 227 12.73 7.78 -2.48
CA ALA A 227 13.65 7.20 -3.46
C ALA A 227 15.06 7.00 -2.88
N SER A 228 15.58 7.97 -2.14
CA SER A 228 16.87 7.85 -1.46
C SER A 228 16.86 6.81 -0.34
N LEU A 229 15.75 6.72 0.41
CA LEU A 229 15.56 5.69 1.43
C LEU A 229 15.60 4.30 0.79
N ILE A 230 14.79 4.05 -0.25
CA ILE A 230 14.77 2.78 -0.98
C ILE A 230 16.15 2.45 -1.53
N PHE A 231 16.84 3.42 -2.13
CA PHE A 231 18.18 3.23 -2.68
C PHE A 231 19.20 2.82 -1.61
N LEU A 232 19.22 3.50 -0.45
CA LEU A 232 20.15 3.18 0.63
C LEU A 232 19.85 1.81 1.27
N TYR A 233 18.58 1.46 1.46
CA TYR A 233 18.22 0.14 1.98
C TYR A 233 18.47 -0.99 0.99
N ALA A 234 18.32 -0.72 -0.32
CA ALA A 234 18.56 -1.73 -1.35
C ALA A 234 20.05 -2.03 -1.57
N ILE A 235 20.93 -1.02 -1.44
CA ILE A 235 22.32 -1.12 -1.89
C ILE A 235 23.32 -1.05 -0.73
N VAL A 236 23.09 -0.17 0.26
CA VAL A 236 24.13 0.22 1.22
C VAL A 236 23.98 -0.49 2.57
N LEU A 237 22.75 -0.64 3.06
CA LEU A 237 22.52 -1.13 4.42
C LEU A 237 22.55 -2.67 4.48
N PRO A 238 23.51 -3.26 5.22
CA PRO A 238 23.48 -4.69 5.49
C PRO A 238 22.29 -5.05 6.40
N SER A 239 21.90 -6.33 6.39
CA SER A 239 20.82 -6.87 7.24
C SER A 239 21.06 -6.63 8.73
N PHE A 240 22.32 -6.65 9.18
CA PHE A 240 22.71 -6.53 10.59
C PHE A 240 23.04 -5.10 11.02
N THR A 241 22.23 -4.13 10.58
CA THR A 241 22.44 -2.73 10.96
C THR A 241 21.81 -2.44 12.33
N PRO A 242 22.51 -1.77 13.27
CA PRO A 242 21.94 -1.39 14.57
C PRO A 242 20.89 -0.29 14.45
N ASP A 243 19.92 -0.29 15.36
CA ASP A 243 18.67 0.50 15.27
C ASP A 243 18.87 2.00 15.08
N TRP A 244 19.88 2.57 15.75
CA TRP A 244 20.18 4.00 15.68
C TRP A 244 20.57 4.45 14.26
N VAL A 245 21.16 3.56 13.45
CA VAL A 245 21.55 3.89 12.07
C VAL A 245 20.32 4.09 11.19
N HIS A 246 19.23 3.36 11.43
CA HIS A 246 17.97 3.55 10.69
C HIS A 246 17.43 4.96 10.88
N MET A 247 17.53 5.51 12.09
CA MET A 247 17.16 6.90 12.38
C MET A 247 18.07 7.89 11.65
N VAL A 248 19.38 7.66 11.68
CA VAL A 248 20.36 8.51 10.95
C VAL A 248 20.06 8.51 9.46
N VAL A 249 19.84 7.33 8.86
CA VAL A 249 19.50 7.18 7.44
C VAL A 249 18.19 7.92 7.13
N PHE A 250 17.17 7.78 7.97
CA PHE A 250 15.90 8.50 7.80
C PHE A 250 16.11 10.02 7.76
N PHE A 251 16.88 10.59 8.69
CA PHE A 251 17.18 12.03 8.69
C PHE A 251 18.04 12.47 7.51
N VAL A 252 19.01 11.66 7.09
CA VAL A 252 19.85 11.95 5.91
C VAL A 252 19.01 11.95 4.63
N CYS A 253 18.13 10.98 4.44
CA CYS A 253 17.16 10.93 3.33
C CYS A 253 16.16 12.09 3.38
N GLY A 254 15.72 12.47 4.58
CA GLY A 254 14.90 13.65 4.81
C GLY A 254 15.61 14.93 4.36
N LEU A 255 16.88 15.12 4.76
CA LEU A 255 17.67 16.28 4.38
C LEU A 255 17.94 16.33 2.87
N ALA A 256 18.27 15.19 2.26
CA ALA A 256 18.45 15.09 0.81
C ALA A 256 17.16 15.45 0.06
N GLY A 257 16.01 14.93 0.51
CA GLY A 257 14.72 15.30 -0.04
C GLY A 257 14.40 16.77 0.15
N MET A 258 14.78 17.38 1.28
CA MET A 258 14.55 18.81 1.54
C MET A 258 15.29 19.70 0.56
N LEU A 259 16.56 19.39 0.28
CA LEU A 259 17.37 20.11 -0.71
C LEU A 259 16.78 19.99 -2.11
N LEU A 260 16.36 18.78 -2.51
CA LEU A 260 15.72 18.54 -3.81
C LEU A 260 14.33 19.19 -3.91
N GLY A 261 13.59 19.24 -2.80
CA GLY A 261 12.33 19.96 -2.69
C GLY A 261 12.52 21.46 -2.92
N LEU A 262 13.51 22.07 -2.26
CA LEU A 262 13.84 23.49 -2.48
C LEU A 262 14.24 23.74 -3.93
N PHE A 263 15.07 22.87 -4.50
CA PHE A 263 15.49 22.98 -5.90
C PHE A 263 14.30 22.88 -6.87
N ALA A 264 13.40 21.91 -6.66
CA ALA A 264 12.19 21.74 -7.46
C ALA A 264 11.23 22.94 -7.35
N SER A 265 11.20 23.61 -6.18
CA SER A 265 10.38 24.81 -5.98
C SER A 265 10.90 26.02 -6.77
N MET A 266 12.21 26.08 -7.04
CA MET A 266 12.78 27.12 -7.90
C MET A 266 12.58 26.81 -9.37
N TRP A 267 12.64 25.53 -9.75
CA TRP A 267 12.61 25.08 -11.14
C TRP A 267 11.33 24.31 -11.44
N THR A 268 10.24 25.05 -11.70
CA THR A 268 8.88 24.51 -11.86
C THR A 268 8.79 23.31 -12.79
N LYS A 269 9.56 23.29 -13.90
CA LYS A 269 9.58 22.14 -14.84
C LYS A 269 10.08 20.84 -14.19
N VAL A 270 11.11 20.94 -13.35
CA VAL A 270 11.63 19.80 -12.59
C VAL A 270 10.61 19.33 -11.58
N GLY A 271 9.97 20.26 -10.84
CA GLY A 271 8.90 19.92 -9.91
C GLY A 271 7.71 19.22 -10.59
N ILE A 272 7.27 19.72 -11.74
CA ILE A 272 6.18 19.11 -12.52
C ILE A 272 6.57 17.71 -12.99
N ALA A 273 7.82 17.51 -13.44
CA ALA A 273 8.32 16.19 -13.81
C ALA A 273 8.33 15.23 -12.60
N CYS A 274 8.82 15.66 -11.43
CA CYS A 274 8.79 14.85 -10.21
C CYS A 274 7.35 14.47 -9.80
N LEU A 275 6.41 15.42 -9.87
CA LEU A 275 5.01 15.17 -9.56
C LEU A 275 4.38 14.18 -10.55
N GLY A 276 4.65 14.34 -11.86
CA GLY A 276 4.22 13.40 -12.89
C GLY A 276 4.81 12.00 -12.71
N GLY A 277 6.08 11.91 -12.31
CA GLY A 277 6.74 10.65 -11.98
C GLY A 277 6.11 9.95 -10.78
N TRP A 278 5.74 10.68 -9.72
CA TRP A 278 5.02 10.11 -8.58
C TRP A 278 3.63 9.60 -9.00
N VAL A 279 2.85 10.41 -9.71
CA VAL A 279 1.53 9.99 -10.23
C VAL A 279 1.66 8.74 -11.10
N GLY A 280 2.67 8.69 -11.97
CA GLY A 280 3.00 7.52 -12.77
C GLY A 280 3.33 6.29 -11.90
N CYS A 281 4.26 6.43 -10.96
CA CYS A 281 4.66 5.35 -10.06
C CYS A 281 3.47 4.78 -9.28
N SER A 282 2.69 5.64 -8.63
CA SER A 282 1.50 5.25 -7.86
C SER A 282 0.42 4.61 -8.73
N SER A 283 0.16 5.13 -9.94
CA SER A 283 -0.82 4.54 -10.86
C SER A 283 -0.35 3.19 -11.40
N GLY A 284 0.94 3.06 -11.75
CA GLY A 284 1.51 1.80 -12.22
C GLY A 284 1.46 0.71 -11.16
N TYR A 285 1.73 1.08 -9.90
CA TYR A 285 1.57 0.20 -8.74
C TYR A 285 0.11 -0.27 -8.59
N MET A 286 -0.86 0.66 -8.57
CA MET A 286 -2.28 0.32 -8.44
C MET A 286 -2.79 -0.56 -9.59
N VAL A 287 -2.31 -0.36 -10.81
CA VAL A 287 -2.67 -1.18 -11.98
C VAL A 287 -2.11 -2.59 -11.87
N TYR A 288 -0.86 -2.73 -11.41
CA TYR A 288 -0.28 -4.05 -11.17
C TYR A 288 -1.11 -4.81 -10.13
N ASP A 289 -1.36 -4.16 -9.00
CA ASP A 289 -2.08 -4.73 -7.87
C ASP A 289 -3.51 -5.13 -8.20
N ALA A 290 -4.23 -4.31 -8.97
CA ALA A 290 -5.62 -4.56 -9.29
C ALA A 290 -5.81 -5.64 -10.38
N VAL A 291 -4.86 -5.77 -11.33
CA VAL A 291 -5.05 -6.56 -12.55
C VAL A 291 -3.99 -7.66 -12.72
N PHE A 292 -2.71 -7.33 -12.60
CA PHE A 292 -1.62 -8.25 -12.95
C PHE A 292 -1.25 -9.21 -11.82
N SER A 293 -1.53 -8.83 -10.58
CA SER A 293 -1.35 -9.66 -9.39
C SER A 293 -2.05 -11.03 -9.52
N GLN A 294 -3.22 -11.07 -10.17
CA GLN A 294 -3.99 -12.29 -10.41
C GLN A 294 -3.56 -13.07 -11.66
N LEU A 295 -2.95 -12.38 -12.63
CA LEU A 295 -2.65 -12.96 -13.95
C LEU A 295 -1.24 -13.56 -14.03
N VAL A 296 -0.30 -13.04 -13.23
CA VAL A 296 1.12 -13.38 -13.34
C VAL A 296 1.62 -13.91 -12.00
N SER A 297 1.86 -15.21 -11.93
CA SER A 297 2.47 -15.86 -10.76
C SER A 297 3.92 -16.27 -11.04
N GLY A 298 4.71 -16.44 -9.96
CA GLY A 298 6.10 -16.90 -10.02
C GLY A 298 7.14 -15.81 -10.36
N ARG A 299 8.36 -16.23 -10.72
CA ARG A 299 9.51 -15.30 -10.92
C ARG A 299 9.30 -14.23 -11.99
N GLY A 300 8.39 -14.45 -12.95
CA GLY A 300 8.03 -13.45 -13.96
C GLY A 300 7.30 -12.23 -13.39
N ALA A 301 6.62 -12.40 -12.26
CA ALA A 301 5.79 -11.37 -11.64
C ALA A 301 6.61 -10.13 -11.24
N GLN A 302 7.83 -10.33 -10.73
CA GLN A 302 8.74 -9.26 -10.35
C GLN A 302 9.18 -8.40 -11.55
N PHE A 303 9.45 -9.02 -12.70
CA PHE A 303 9.82 -8.27 -13.91
C PHE A 303 8.66 -7.44 -14.44
N VAL A 304 7.44 -8.01 -14.44
CA VAL A 304 6.22 -7.30 -14.87
C VAL A 304 5.94 -6.12 -13.94
N PHE A 305 6.10 -6.29 -12.64
CA PHE A 305 5.93 -5.24 -11.63
C PHE A 305 6.81 -4.02 -11.92
N TRP A 306 8.14 -4.21 -12.00
CA TRP A 306 9.06 -3.12 -12.24
C TRP A 306 8.90 -2.50 -13.63
N PHE A 307 8.62 -3.33 -14.64
CA PHE A 307 8.36 -2.85 -16.00
C PHE A 307 7.15 -1.92 -16.05
N LEU A 308 6.03 -2.29 -15.42
CA LEU A 308 4.82 -1.46 -15.39
C LEU A 308 5.06 -0.16 -14.62
N ILE A 309 5.73 -0.21 -13.46
CA ILE A 309 6.04 1.01 -12.70
C ILE A 309 6.91 1.97 -13.54
N LEU A 310 7.98 1.47 -14.15
CA LEU A 310 8.87 2.30 -15.00
C LEU A 310 8.14 2.88 -16.21
N LEU A 311 7.30 2.07 -16.87
CA LEU A 311 6.49 2.51 -18.00
C LEU A 311 5.55 3.65 -17.60
N PHE A 312 4.81 3.50 -16.50
CA PHE A 312 3.89 4.54 -16.03
C PHE A 312 4.61 5.78 -15.50
N ILE A 313 5.81 5.67 -14.92
CA ILE A 313 6.65 6.83 -14.56
C ILE A 313 6.98 7.64 -15.81
N ILE A 314 7.46 6.99 -16.89
CA ILE A 314 7.81 7.67 -18.14
C ILE A 314 6.59 8.36 -18.74
N ILE A 315 5.45 7.66 -18.84
CA ILE A 315 4.19 8.23 -19.33
C ILE A 315 3.74 9.41 -18.47
N GLY A 316 3.80 9.27 -17.15
CA GLY A 316 3.40 10.30 -16.19
C GLY A 316 4.25 11.57 -16.31
N VAL A 317 5.57 11.43 -16.45
CA VAL A 317 6.50 12.56 -16.67
C VAL A 317 6.21 13.25 -18.00
N LEU A 318 6.12 12.49 -19.11
CA LEU A 318 5.87 13.07 -20.43
C LEU A 318 4.52 13.79 -20.49
N LEU A 319 3.47 13.19 -19.91
CA LEU A 319 2.15 13.80 -19.85
C LEU A 319 2.18 15.07 -19.00
N ALA A 320 2.78 15.04 -17.81
CA ALA A 320 2.89 16.21 -16.94
C ALA A 320 3.63 17.38 -17.61
N LEU A 321 4.70 17.10 -18.37
CA LEU A 321 5.42 18.11 -19.14
C LEU A 321 4.62 18.64 -20.34
N TYR A 322 3.74 17.83 -20.93
CA TYR A 322 2.86 18.27 -22.02
C TYR A 322 1.73 19.18 -21.50
N ILE A 323 1.13 18.86 -20.35
CA ILE A 323 0.01 19.62 -19.76
C ILE A 323 0.43 20.49 -18.57
N MET A 324 1.58 21.18 -18.63
CA MET A 324 2.18 21.91 -17.47
C MET A 324 1.19 22.74 -16.64
N ASN A 325 0.25 23.44 -17.29
CA ASN A 325 -0.74 24.30 -16.63
C ASN A 325 -1.74 23.53 -15.76
N HIS A 326 -2.07 22.30 -16.14
CA HIS A 326 -3.05 21.42 -15.49
C HIS A 326 -2.38 20.30 -14.68
N ALA A 327 -1.11 20.00 -14.97
CA ALA A 327 -0.35 18.93 -14.35
C ALA A 327 -0.26 19.09 -12.82
N ILE A 328 -0.11 20.31 -12.32
CA ILE A 328 -0.07 20.56 -10.86
C ILE A 328 -1.42 20.25 -10.22
N ALA A 329 -2.52 20.68 -10.84
CA ALA A 329 -3.87 20.42 -10.34
C ALA A 329 -4.19 18.92 -10.33
N ILE A 330 -3.89 18.23 -11.43
CA ILE A 330 -4.14 16.80 -11.59
C ILE A 330 -3.25 16.00 -10.64
N GLY A 331 -1.94 16.25 -10.66
CA GLY A 331 -0.99 15.45 -9.90
C GLY A 331 -1.12 15.62 -8.39
N SER A 332 -1.33 16.85 -7.91
CA SER A 332 -1.56 17.06 -6.47
C SER A 332 -2.89 16.48 -5.99
N SER A 333 -3.93 16.50 -6.82
CA SER A 333 -5.22 15.86 -6.53
C SER A 333 -5.07 14.35 -6.37
N VAL A 334 -4.32 13.71 -7.28
CA VAL A 334 -4.07 12.27 -7.26
C VAL A 334 -3.19 11.88 -6.06
N VAL A 335 -2.03 12.52 -5.88
CA VAL A 335 -1.12 12.23 -4.75
C VAL A 335 -1.79 12.51 -3.41
N GLY A 336 -2.54 13.60 -3.30
CA GLY A 336 -3.31 13.92 -2.10
C GLY A 336 -4.41 12.91 -1.81
N ALA A 337 -5.11 12.42 -2.84
CA ALA A 337 -6.15 11.41 -2.67
C ALA A 337 -5.55 10.09 -2.17
N TYR A 338 -4.39 9.68 -2.69
CA TYR A 338 -3.67 8.51 -2.18
C TYR A 338 -3.29 8.71 -0.70
N ALA A 339 -2.71 9.86 -0.33
CA ALA A 339 -2.36 10.15 1.06
C ALA A 339 -3.58 10.14 2.01
N LEU A 340 -4.73 10.65 1.55
CA LEU A 340 -6.00 10.59 2.30
C LEU A 340 -6.46 9.15 2.52
N ILE A 341 -6.51 8.35 1.46
CA ILE A 341 -6.95 6.95 1.55
C ILE A 341 -5.98 6.13 2.40
N ARG A 342 -4.67 6.37 2.27
CA ARG A 342 -3.67 5.74 3.13
C ARG A 342 -3.85 6.13 4.60
N ALA A 343 -4.16 7.39 4.89
CA ALA A 343 -4.49 7.82 6.26
C ALA A 343 -5.71 7.09 6.82
N PHE A 344 -6.78 6.96 6.02
CA PHE A 344 -7.96 6.16 6.43
C PHE A 344 -7.62 4.69 6.62
N GLY A 345 -6.80 4.09 5.74
CA GLY A 345 -6.33 2.72 5.87
C GLY A 345 -5.53 2.47 7.16
N ILE A 346 -4.77 3.46 7.63
CA ILE A 346 -4.08 3.37 8.92
C ILE A 346 -5.06 3.39 10.11
N PHE A 347 -6.13 4.18 10.05
CA PHE A 347 -7.10 4.27 11.15
C PHE A 347 -8.13 3.13 11.16
N ILE A 348 -8.50 2.62 9.99
CA ILE A 348 -9.54 1.59 9.82
C ILE A 348 -8.92 0.19 9.73
N GLY A 349 -7.68 0.08 9.24
CA GLY A 349 -7.06 -1.20 8.90
C GLY A 349 -7.50 -1.72 7.52
N GLY A 350 -7.05 -2.92 7.18
CA GLY A 350 -7.43 -3.63 5.96
C GLY A 350 -6.89 -3.06 4.64
N PHE A 351 -6.19 -1.93 4.66
CA PHE A 351 -5.44 -1.47 3.48
C PHE A 351 -4.11 -2.23 3.43
N PRO A 352 -3.82 -2.98 2.34
CA PRO A 352 -2.62 -3.80 2.27
C PRO A 352 -1.35 -2.95 2.36
N ASN A 353 -0.35 -3.45 3.08
CA ASN A 353 0.94 -2.79 3.13
C ASN A 353 1.69 -3.03 1.82
N GLU A 354 2.10 -1.96 1.14
CA GLU A 354 2.75 -2.05 -0.15
C GLU A 354 4.07 -2.83 -0.10
N TYR A 355 4.73 -2.81 1.06
CA TYR A 355 5.93 -3.61 1.29
C TYR A 355 5.64 -5.11 1.32
N LEU A 356 4.53 -5.53 1.94
CA LEU A 356 4.11 -6.94 1.96
C LEU A 356 3.75 -7.42 0.56
N VAL A 357 3.01 -6.59 -0.17
CA VAL A 357 2.67 -6.86 -1.57
C VAL A 357 3.94 -7.09 -2.38
N TYR A 358 4.95 -6.22 -2.24
CA TYR A 358 6.24 -6.39 -2.88
C TYR A 358 6.95 -7.68 -2.48
N LEU A 359 6.94 -8.04 -1.19
CA LEU A 359 7.58 -9.24 -0.68
C LEU A 359 6.91 -10.51 -1.24
N GLU A 360 5.58 -10.54 -1.30
CA GLU A 360 4.84 -11.64 -1.90
C GLU A 360 5.14 -11.81 -3.39
N ILE A 361 5.26 -10.70 -4.12
CA ILE A 361 5.69 -10.70 -5.53
C ILE A 361 7.09 -11.29 -5.64
N GLN A 362 8.01 -10.91 -4.75
CA GLN A 362 9.38 -11.43 -4.74
C GLN A 362 9.42 -12.93 -4.43
N ASN A 363 8.54 -13.39 -3.55
CA ASN A 363 8.45 -14.79 -3.16
C ASN A 363 7.69 -15.65 -4.19
N GLY A 364 7.04 -15.02 -5.18
CA GLY A 364 6.31 -15.67 -6.26
C GLY A 364 4.96 -16.26 -5.84
N GLY A 365 4.47 -15.89 -4.65
CA GLY A 365 3.28 -16.43 -4.01
C GLY A 365 2.18 -15.37 -3.84
N TYR A 366 1.74 -14.73 -4.90
CA TYR A 366 0.71 -13.69 -4.72
C TYR A 366 -0.66 -14.29 -4.43
N ALA A 367 -1.12 -14.20 -3.18
CA ALA A 367 -2.51 -14.44 -2.79
C ALA A 367 -3.40 -13.33 -3.36
N SER A 368 -4.65 -13.63 -3.71
CA SER A 368 -5.60 -12.63 -4.22
C SER A 368 -5.67 -11.40 -3.30
N MET A 369 -5.68 -10.20 -3.89
CA MET A 369 -5.87 -8.96 -3.12
C MET A 369 -7.15 -9.04 -2.30
N PRO A 370 -7.14 -8.64 -1.02
CA PRO A 370 -8.35 -8.64 -0.20
C PRO A 370 -9.39 -7.69 -0.79
N ASP A 371 -10.67 -8.05 -0.70
CA ASP A 371 -11.78 -7.25 -1.26
C ASP A 371 -11.79 -5.79 -0.77
N ALA A 372 -11.32 -5.57 0.46
CA ALA A 372 -11.16 -4.24 1.05
C ALA A 372 -10.28 -3.30 0.20
N PHE A 373 -9.26 -3.83 -0.48
CA PHE A 373 -8.40 -3.07 -1.38
C PHE A 373 -9.20 -2.39 -2.50
N TYR A 374 -10.14 -3.10 -3.13
CA TYR A 374 -10.95 -2.57 -4.23
C TYR A 374 -11.92 -1.47 -3.77
N ILE A 375 -12.39 -1.54 -2.52
CA ILE A 375 -13.18 -0.49 -1.90
C ILE A 375 -12.32 0.77 -1.75
N TYR A 376 -11.11 0.65 -1.19
CA TYR A 376 -10.17 1.76 -1.05
C TYR A 376 -9.77 2.38 -2.40
N LEU A 377 -9.52 1.54 -3.42
CA LEU A 377 -9.22 1.98 -4.78
C LEU A 377 -10.36 2.80 -5.39
N SER A 378 -11.61 2.38 -5.15
CA SER A 378 -12.80 3.10 -5.62
C SER A 378 -12.92 4.49 -4.98
N PHE A 379 -12.71 4.59 -3.65
CA PHE A 379 -12.71 5.88 -2.95
C PHE A 379 -11.56 6.77 -3.41
N TYR A 380 -10.37 6.21 -3.63
CA TYR A 380 -9.22 6.94 -4.16
C TYR A 380 -9.55 7.63 -5.49
N VAL A 381 -10.15 6.92 -6.45
CA VAL A 381 -10.54 7.49 -7.74
C VAL A 381 -11.57 8.60 -7.58
N ILE A 382 -12.61 8.39 -6.75
CA ILE A 382 -13.65 9.40 -6.50
C ILE A 382 -13.05 10.67 -5.89
N VAL A 383 -12.22 10.54 -4.85
CA VAL A 383 -11.59 11.67 -4.17
C VAL A 383 -10.62 12.41 -5.11
N ALA A 384 -9.85 11.68 -5.91
CA ALA A 384 -8.97 12.27 -6.91
C ALA A 384 -9.76 13.10 -7.95
N LEU A 385 -10.85 12.55 -8.51
CA LEU A 385 -11.70 13.27 -9.46
C LEU A 385 -12.35 14.51 -8.85
N CYS A 386 -12.84 14.42 -7.62
CA CYS A 386 -13.36 15.57 -6.88
C CYS A 386 -12.29 16.66 -6.70
N GLY A 387 -11.06 16.26 -6.30
CA GLY A 387 -9.92 17.16 -6.18
C GLY A 387 -9.60 17.88 -7.49
N ILE A 388 -9.51 17.14 -8.59
CA ILE A 388 -9.22 17.68 -9.93
C ILE A 388 -10.25 18.75 -10.30
N VAL A 389 -11.54 18.46 -10.15
CA VAL A 389 -12.61 19.40 -10.50
C VAL A 389 -12.54 20.67 -9.65
N VAL A 390 -12.25 20.54 -8.35
CA VAL A 390 -12.12 21.69 -7.44
C VAL A 390 -10.92 22.55 -7.82
N GLN A 391 -9.74 21.93 -7.99
CA GLN A 391 -8.51 22.65 -8.29
C GLN A 391 -8.54 23.33 -9.66
N GLU A 392 -9.07 22.67 -10.70
CA GLU A 392 -9.21 23.27 -12.05
C GLU A 392 -10.11 24.52 -12.02
N ARG A 393 -11.18 24.49 -11.23
CA ARG A 393 -12.03 25.68 -11.06
C ARG A 393 -11.29 26.83 -10.39
N GLU A 394 -10.36 26.56 -9.48
CA GLU A 394 -9.53 27.59 -8.87
C GLU A 394 -8.52 28.16 -9.86
N VAL A 395 -7.84 27.31 -10.63
CA VAL A 395 -6.90 27.73 -11.70
C VAL A 395 -7.59 28.65 -12.70
N LEU A 396 -8.80 28.29 -13.16
CA LEU A 396 -9.57 29.11 -14.08
C LEU A 396 -9.97 30.48 -13.49
N LYS A 397 -10.28 30.54 -12.19
CA LYS A 397 -10.61 31.80 -11.51
C LYS A 397 -9.40 32.74 -11.43
N LEU A 398 -8.21 32.20 -11.12
CA LEU A 398 -6.97 32.98 -11.05
C LEU A 398 -6.63 33.58 -12.42
N LYS A 399 -6.67 32.78 -13.49
CA LYS A 399 -6.46 33.26 -14.87
C LYS A 399 -7.45 34.35 -15.27
N TYR A 400 -8.72 34.21 -14.87
CA TYR A 400 -9.75 35.22 -15.15
C TYR A 400 -9.48 36.55 -14.42
N GLN A 401 -9.01 36.50 -13.18
CA GLN A 401 -8.63 37.70 -12.42
C GLN A 401 -7.45 38.42 -13.06
N GLU A 402 -6.38 37.69 -13.41
CA GLU A 402 -5.22 38.27 -14.10
C GLU A 402 -5.60 38.96 -15.42
N TYR A 403 -6.49 38.35 -16.20
CA TYR A 403 -7.01 38.98 -17.43
C TYR A 403 -7.76 40.29 -17.14
N LYS A 404 -8.60 40.30 -16.10
CA LYS A 404 -9.37 41.49 -15.70
C LYS A 404 -8.44 42.61 -15.23
N ASP A 405 -7.40 42.30 -14.48
CA ASP A 405 -6.44 43.27 -13.95
C ASP A 405 -5.58 43.89 -15.07
N LYS A 406 -5.13 43.08 -16.03
CA LYS A 406 -4.46 43.57 -17.26
C LYS A 406 -5.35 44.54 -18.04
N LYS A 407 -6.64 44.24 -18.16
CA LYS A 407 -7.61 45.11 -18.85
C LYS A 407 -7.88 46.41 -18.08
N ALA A 408 -7.97 46.35 -16.76
CA ALA A 408 -8.17 47.52 -15.91
C ALA A 408 -6.94 48.45 -15.95
N GLY A 409 -5.73 47.91 -15.90
CA GLY A 409 -4.48 48.69 -16.01
C GLY A 409 -4.35 49.42 -17.33
N ASN A 410 -4.68 48.77 -18.45
CA ASN A 410 -4.61 49.39 -19.78
C ASN A 410 -5.66 50.51 -19.97
N SER A 411 -6.84 50.38 -19.33
CA SER A 411 -7.86 51.44 -19.38
C SER A 411 -7.49 52.68 -18.57
N GLY A 412 -6.66 52.56 -17.53
CA GLY A 412 -6.19 53.70 -16.74
C GLY A 412 -5.13 54.55 -17.46
N ASN A 413 -4.25 53.94 -18.25
CA ASN A 413 -3.17 54.66 -18.93
C ASN A 413 -3.66 55.48 -20.15
N LYS A 414 -4.74 55.06 -20.83
CA LYS A 414 -5.29 55.79 -22.00
C LYS A 414 -5.89 57.16 -21.69
N ASN A 415 -6.14 57.48 -20.42
CA ASN A 415 -6.67 58.78 -20.02
C ASN A 415 -5.60 59.77 -19.52
N ALA A 416 -4.33 59.38 -19.44
CA ALA A 416 -3.25 60.22 -18.92
C ALA A 416 -2.34 60.82 -20.02
N GLY A 417 -2.48 60.43 -21.28
CA GLY A 417 -1.68 60.92 -22.40
C GLY A 417 -2.56 61.35 -23.56
N GLY A 418 -3.03 62.59 -23.52
CA GLY A 418 -3.48 63.29 -24.73
C GLY A 418 -2.28 63.62 -25.61
N GLU A 419 -2.49 63.46 -26.92
CA GLU A 419 -1.63 63.88 -28.04
C GLU A 419 -0.43 62.98 -28.39
N GLY A 420 -0.72 61.96 -29.22
CA GLY A 420 -0.04 61.86 -30.53
C GLY A 420 1.12 60.88 -30.65
N GLU A 421 0.84 59.60 -30.91
CA GLU A 421 1.52 58.83 -31.97
C GLU A 421 0.83 57.46 -32.15
N GLU A 422 0.27 57.23 -33.34
CA GLU A 422 -0.24 55.93 -33.78
C GLU A 422 0.94 54.98 -34.03
N ILE A 423 1.21 54.08 -33.08
CA ILE A 423 2.07 52.92 -33.36
C ILE A 423 1.18 51.70 -33.59
N HIS A 424 1.22 51.22 -34.83
CA HIS A 424 0.50 50.08 -35.35
C HIS A 424 1.15 48.79 -34.82
N GLU A 425 0.71 48.30 -33.66
CA GLU A 425 1.19 47.02 -33.11
C GLU A 425 0.35 45.85 -33.65
N GLU A 426 0.97 45.03 -34.50
CA GLU A 426 0.42 43.83 -35.10
C GLU A 426 0.45 42.67 -34.08
N SER A 427 -0.58 42.57 -33.23
CA SER A 427 -0.75 41.39 -32.36
C SER A 427 -1.44 40.25 -33.15
N LYS A 428 -0.65 39.37 -33.76
CA LYS A 428 -1.11 38.05 -34.19
C LYS A 428 -0.98 37.05 -33.04
N ASP A 429 -1.99 36.19 -32.94
CA ASP A 429 -1.97 34.87 -32.27
C ASP A 429 -2.27 34.77 -30.76
N ASP A 430 -3.39 35.33 -30.27
CA ASP A 430 -3.97 34.95 -28.96
C ASP A 430 -5.52 35.08 -28.85
N ASP A 431 -6.29 34.97 -29.94
CA ASP A 431 -7.77 35.10 -29.91
C ASP A 431 -8.53 33.79 -29.58
N GLU A 432 -7.84 32.69 -29.25
CA GLU A 432 -8.50 31.39 -29.06
C GLU A 432 -8.98 31.10 -27.62
N SER A 433 -8.82 32.04 -26.68
CA SER A 433 -9.23 31.83 -25.28
C SER A 433 -10.16 32.92 -24.71
N LYS A 434 -11.13 33.40 -25.50
CA LYS A 434 -12.29 34.09 -24.91
C LYS A 434 -13.13 33.06 -24.13
N PRO A 435 -13.29 33.21 -22.79
CA PRO A 435 -13.98 32.20 -21.97
C PRO A 435 -15.44 32.03 -22.42
N LEU A 436 -15.80 30.82 -22.84
CA LEU A 436 -17.16 30.39 -23.26
C LEU A 436 -18.25 30.60 -22.20
N ILE A 437 -17.88 30.96 -20.97
CA ILE A 437 -18.82 31.21 -19.86
C ILE A 437 -19.76 32.39 -20.17
N ASP A 438 -19.32 33.38 -20.98
CA ASP A 438 -20.16 34.54 -21.28
C ASP A 438 -21.22 34.30 -22.37
N LYS A 439 -21.02 33.29 -23.25
CA LYS A 439 -22.07 32.88 -24.21
C LYS A 439 -23.30 32.31 -23.50
N ASN A 440 -23.10 31.49 -22.45
CA ASN A 440 -24.21 30.92 -21.69
C ASN A 440 -25.04 31.96 -20.89
N LYS A 441 -24.43 33.09 -20.50
CA LYS A 441 -25.17 34.21 -19.89
C LYS A 441 -25.92 35.05 -20.92
N LYS A 442 -25.34 35.27 -22.10
CA LYS A 442 -26.00 35.98 -23.20
C LYS A 442 -27.21 35.22 -23.73
N ASP A 443 -27.08 33.90 -23.92
CA ASP A 443 -28.18 33.03 -24.38
C ASP A 443 -29.30 32.90 -23.34
N LYS A 444 -28.97 32.88 -22.03
CA LYS A 444 -29.98 32.93 -20.96
C LYS A 444 -30.71 34.28 -20.90
N LYS A 445 -30.04 35.39 -21.23
CA LYS A 445 -30.66 36.72 -21.24
C LYS A 445 -31.60 36.88 -22.44
N GLU A 446 -31.18 36.45 -23.64
CA GLU A 446 -32.06 36.45 -24.83
C GLU A 446 -33.28 35.52 -24.69
N LYS A 447 -33.13 34.35 -24.04
CA LYS A 447 -34.28 33.47 -23.76
C LYS A 447 -35.25 34.07 -22.72
N LYS A 448 -34.77 34.91 -21.81
CA LYS A 448 -35.64 35.61 -20.84
C LYS A 448 -36.40 36.76 -21.50
N ASP A 449 -35.76 37.51 -22.38
CA ASP A 449 -36.38 38.63 -23.09
C ASP A 449 -37.41 38.16 -24.14
N LYS A 450 -37.21 36.99 -24.77
CA LYS A 450 -38.23 36.37 -25.64
C LYS A 450 -39.44 35.83 -24.87
N LYS A 451 -39.29 35.46 -23.60
CA LYS A 451 -40.40 34.91 -22.78
C LYS A 451 -41.31 35.98 -22.17
N ASN A 452 -40.88 37.24 -22.15
CA ASN A 452 -41.69 38.39 -21.69
C ASN A 452 -42.42 39.12 -22.85
N LYS A 453 -42.30 38.63 -24.09
CA LYS A 453 -42.99 39.19 -25.28
C LYS A 453 -44.17 38.35 -25.79
N HIS A 454 -44.52 37.29 -25.07
CA HIS A 454 -45.77 36.55 -25.18
C HIS A 454 -46.47 36.61 -23.83
#